data_AF-A0A4Q6AF16-F1
#
_entry.id   AF-A0A4Q6AF16-F1
#
_cell.length_a   1.000
_cell.length_b   1.000
_cell.length_c   1.000
_cell.angle_alpha   90.00
_cell.angle_beta   90.00
_cell.angle_gamma   90.00
#
_symmetry.space_group_name_H-M   'P 1'
#
loop_
_entity.id
_entity.type
_entity.pdbx_description
1 polymer ?
#
loop_
_entity_poly.entity_id
_entity_poly.type
_entity_poly.pdbx_seq_one_letter_code
_entity_poly.pdbx_strand_id
1 'polypeptide(L)' 'MSMSYQGGCACGAIRYEISAEPLASVDCYCRDCQKESG' A
#
# COMPACT_ATOMS: atom_id res chain seq x y z
N MET A 1 -17.80 6.44 -10.02
CA MET A 1 -16.94 5.32 -9.59
C MET A 1 -16.00 5.86 -8.53
N SER A 2 -16.22 5.55 -7.25
CA SER A 2 -15.20 5.78 -6.21
C SER A 2 -14.08 4.77 -6.44
N MET A 3 -12.88 5.22 -6.76
CA MET A 3 -11.70 4.35 -6.78
C MET A 3 -11.37 3.99 -5.33
N SER A 4 -11.59 2.73 -4.96
CA SER A 4 -11.13 2.20 -3.68
C SER A 4 -9.75 1.57 -3.84
N TYR A 5 -8.90 1.78 -2.84
CA TYR A 5 -7.54 1.25 -2.81
C TYR A 5 -7.56 -0.08 -2.09
N GLN A 6 -7.05 -1.12 -2.74
CA GLN A 6 -6.99 -2.46 -2.17
C GLN A 6 -5.56 -2.81 -1.80
N GLY A 7 -5.41 -3.54 -0.69
CA GLY A 7 -4.12 -4.05 -0.26
C GLY A 7 -4.27 -5.30 0.58
N GLY A 8 -3.14 -5.83 1.04
CA GLY A 8 -3.12 -7.02 1.87
C GLY A 8 -1.71 -7.38 2.32
N CYS A 9 -1.63 -8.28 3.29
CA CYS A 9 -0.36 -8.83 3.75
C CYS A 9 0.15 -9.87 2.73
N ALA A 10 1.47 -9.99 2.59
CA ALA A 10 2.13 -10.97 1.72
C ALA A 10 1.76 -12.43 2.05
N CYS A 11 1.32 -12.73 3.28
CA CYS A 11 0.85 -14.08 3.65
C CYS A 11 -0.49 -14.47 3.01
N GLY A 12 -1.21 -13.52 2.39
CA GLY A 12 -2.50 -13.74 1.76
C GLY A 12 -3.70 -13.81 2.71
N ALA A 13 -3.48 -14.05 4.00
CA ALA A 13 -4.56 -14.17 4.99
C ALA A 13 -5.25 -12.83 5.33
N ILE A 14 -4.61 -11.70 5.07
CA ILE A 14 -5.12 -10.36 5.41
C ILE A 14 -5.33 -9.56 4.14
N ARG A 15 -6.54 -9.04 3.95
CA ARG A 15 -6.95 -8.17 2.84
C ARG A 15 -7.72 -6.97 3.38
N TYR A 16 -7.53 -5.80 2.78
CA TYR A 16 -8.21 -4.57 3.15
C TYR A 16 -8.56 -3.70 1.94
N GLU A 17 -9.53 -2.82 2.15
CA GLU A 17 -10.00 -1.83 1.19
C GLU A 17 -10.06 -0.46 1.87
N ILE A 18 -9.62 0.57 1.18
CA ILE A 18 -9.61 1.97 1.64
C ILE A 18 -10.47 2.75 0.66
N SER A 19 -11.55 3.37 1.17
CA SER A 19 -12.52 4.11 0.37
C SER A 19 -12.19 5.60 0.20
N ALA A 20 -11.20 6.09 0.92
CA ALA A 20 -10.76 7.48 0.90
C ALA A 20 -9.55 7.68 -0.02
N GLU A 21 -9.41 8.88 -0.56
CA GLU A 21 -8.26 9.26 -1.38
C GLU A 21 -6.99 9.45 -0.51
N PRO A 22 -5.82 8.96 -0.96
CA PRO A 22 -4.56 9.21 -0.28
C PRO A 22 -4.22 10.69 -0.30
N LEU A 23 -3.69 11.18 0.83
CA LEU A 23 -3.20 12.55 0.91
C LEU A 23 -1.90 12.74 0.12
N ALA A 24 -1.09 11.69 -0.01
CA ALA A 24 0.14 11.68 -0.78
C ALA A 24 0.54 10.23 -1.13
N SER A 25 1.29 10.07 -2.22
CA SER A 25 2.03 8.85 -2.55
C SER A 25 3.49 9.23 -2.71
N VAL A 26 4.39 8.53 -2.02
CA VAL A 26 5.80 8.91 -1.93
C VAL A 26 6.67 7.68 -2.08
N ASP A 27 7.71 7.78 -2.92
CA ASP A 27 8.78 6.79 -3.00
C ASP A 27 9.83 7.11 -1.92
N CYS A 28 9.87 6.27 -0.88
CA CYS A 28 10.89 6.38 0.16
C CYS A 28 12.14 5.59 -0.24
N TYR A 29 13.30 6.23 -0.17
CA TYR A 29 14.58 5.62 -0.54
C TYR A 29 15.38 5.08 0.66
N CYS A 30 14.76 4.87 1.82
CA CYS A 30 15.46 4.26 2.95
C CYS A 30 15.72 2.75 2.70
N ARG A 31 16.64 2.15 3.46
CA ARG A 31 17.04 0.73 3.27
C ARG A 31 15.89 -0.25 3.52
N ASP A 32 14.99 0.07 4.44
CA ASP A 32 13.83 -0.77 4.73
C ASP A 32 12.85 -0.77 3.55
N CYS A 33 12.50 0.42 3.03
CA CYS A 33 11.64 0.52 1.86
C CYS A 33 12.27 -0.14 0.63
N GLN A 34 13.56 0.09 0.38
CA GLN A 34 14.28 -0.59 -0.71
C GLN A 34 14.22 -2.12 -0.61
N LYS A 35 14.22 -2.67 0.62
CA LYS A 35 14.16 -4.12 0.85
C LYS A 35 12.75 -4.68 0.67
N GLU A 36 11.74 -3.96 1.18
CA GLU A 36 10.35 -4.45 1.20
C GLU A 36 9.59 -4.18 -0.12
N SER A 37 9.95 -3.13 -0.87
CA SER A 37 9.30 -2.77 -2.14
C SER A 37 10.04 -3.23 -3.40
N GLY A 38 11.24 -3.81 -3.24
CA GLY A 38 12.11 -4.25 -4.33
C GLY A 38 11.52 -5.38 -5.17
#